data_AF-A0A2V7L951-F1
#
_entry.id   AF-A0A2V7L951-F1
#
_cell.length_a   1.000
_cell.length_b   1.000
_cell.length_c   1.000
_cell.angle_alpha   90.00
_cell.angle_beta   90.00
_cell.angle_gamma   90.00
#
_symmetry.space_group_name_H-M   'P 1'
#
loop_
_entity.id
_entity.type
_entity.pdbx_description
1 polymer ?
#
loop_
_entity_poly.entity_id
_entity_poly.type
_entity_poly.pdbx_seq_one_letter_code
_entity_poly.pdbx_strand_id
1 'polypeptide(L)'
;MSRVGAVIRREFVERVRRKSFWVMAMLGPVFFAAVFLVPVLLSQGGGVRRLVVVDRTTTAFGAAVAARLDSTRGFVVVGRIPGAPGVEDSLAGEVSARRIEGFLLLSDSLLDAGTAEYRASNVSSLDDVGLLRETLGRVAENARLERAGVNPRVVAQAQLRVSLQTNKITRG
;
A
#
# COMPACT_ATOMS: atom_id res chain seq x y z
N MET A 1 35.59 -2.19 -50.52
CA MET A 1 34.82 -2.03 -49.26
C MET A 1 35.69 -1.79 -48.01
N SER A 2 37.03 -1.79 -48.08
CA SER A 2 37.91 -1.69 -46.89
C SER A 2 38.21 -0.28 -46.37
N ARG A 3 38.03 0.76 -47.19
CA ARG A 3 38.41 2.15 -46.81
C ARG A 3 37.44 2.78 -45.81
N VAL A 4 36.14 2.52 -45.92
CA VAL A 4 35.12 3.09 -45.02
C VAL A 4 35.30 2.57 -43.58
N GLY A 5 35.60 1.29 -43.40
CA GLY A 5 35.86 0.71 -42.07
C GLY A 5 37.11 1.30 -41.39
N ALA A 6 38.16 1.61 -42.14
CA ALA A 6 39.35 2.27 -41.61
C ALA A 6 39.06 3.69 -41.11
N VAL A 7 38.21 4.44 -41.82
CA VAL A 7 37.77 5.78 -41.40
C VAL A 7 36.91 5.69 -40.14
N ILE A 8 35.93 4.77 -40.09
CA ILE A 8 35.08 4.57 -38.91
C ILE A 8 35.92 4.24 -37.68
N ARG A 9 36.90 3.33 -37.80
CA ARG A 9 37.78 2.95 -36.68
C ARG A 9 38.58 4.14 -36.15
N ARG A 10 39.15 4.96 -37.04
CA ARG A 10 39.91 6.16 -36.64
C ARG A 10 39.02 7.15 -35.90
N GLU A 11 37.87 7.48 -36.47
CA GLU A 11 36.88 8.42 -35.89
C GLU A 11 36.37 7.95 -34.53
N PHE A 12 36.12 6.65 -34.38
CA PHE A 12 35.71 6.07 -33.11
C PHE A 12 36.80 6.20 -32.04
N VAL A 13 38.04 5.81 -32.35
CA VAL A 13 39.17 5.90 -31.40
C VAL A 13 39.44 7.35 -31.00
N GLU A 14 39.33 8.29 -31.95
CA GLU A 14 39.53 9.71 -31.68
C GLU A 14 38.43 10.28 -30.78
N ARG A 15 37.19 9.83 -30.91
CA ARG A 15 36.09 10.22 -29.99
C ARG A 15 36.23 9.59 -28.62
N VAL A 16 36.48 8.28 -28.52
CA VAL A 16 36.57 7.56 -27.24
C VAL A 16 37.76 8.03 -26.39
N ARG A 17 38.86 8.48 -27.01
CA ARG A 17 40.01 9.03 -26.27
C ARG A 17 39.75 10.42 -25.67
N ARG A 18 38.70 11.14 -26.10
CA ARG A 18 38.38 12.45 -25.51
C ARG A 18 37.74 12.25 -24.14
N LYS A 19 38.21 13.00 -23.15
CA LYS A 19 37.62 12.98 -21.79
C LYS A 19 36.13 13.31 -21.80
N SER A 20 35.69 14.22 -22.67
CA SER A 20 34.28 14.58 -22.83
C SER A 20 33.40 13.42 -23.28
N PHE A 21 33.94 12.46 -24.05
CA PHE A 21 33.20 11.26 -24.45
C PHE A 21 32.83 10.42 -23.22
N TRP A 22 33.78 10.13 -22.34
CA TRP A 22 33.51 9.35 -21.13
C TRP A 22 32.61 10.07 -20.13
N VAL A 23 32.76 11.40 -20.01
CA VAL A 23 31.86 12.22 -19.18
C VAL A 23 30.42 12.07 -19.67
N MET A 24 30.15 12.30 -20.96
CA MET A 24 28.78 12.18 -21.49
C MET A 24 28.28 10.73 -21.51
N ALA A 25 29.14 9.77 -21.86
CA ALA A 25 28.79 8.35 -21.93
C ALA A 25 28.40 7.77 -20.57
N MET A 26 28.97 8.27 -19.47
CA MET A 26 28.58 7.86 -18.12
C MET A 26 27.43 8.71 -17.56
N LEU A 27 27.39 10.00 -17.91
CA LEU A 27 26.35 10.92 -17.44
C LEU A 27 24.95 10.47 -17.88
N GLY A 28 24.79 9.97 -19.11
CA GLY A 28 23.51 9.45 -19.60
C GLY A 28 22.95 8.34 -18.71
N PRO A 29 23.64 7.21 -18.55
CA PRO A 29 23.22 6.12 -17.66
C PRO A 29 22.96 6.56 -16.22
N VAL A 30 23.82 7.40 -15.64
CA VAL A 30 23.64 7.90 -14.27
C VAL A 30 22.42 8.80 -14.15
N PHE A 31 22.20 9.68 -15.14
CA PHE A 31 21.02 10.54 -15.19
C PHE A 31 19.74 9.72 -15.32
N PHE A 32 19.69 8.74 -16.22
CA PHE A 32 18.54 7.85 -16.34
C PHE A 32 18.33 7.03 -15.06
N ALA A 33 19.40 6.47 -14.48
CA ALA A 33 19.32 5.79 -13.20
C ALA A 33 18.73 6.70 -12.11
N ALA A 34 19.15 7.96 -12.02
CA ALA A 34 18.58 8.92 -11.08
C ALA A 34 17.09 9.19 -11.37
N VAL A 35 16.72 9.45 -12.63
CA VAL A 35 15.34 9.72 -13.04
C VAL A 35 14.40 8.56 -12.70
N PHE A 36 14.85 7.31 -12.81
CA PHE A 36 14.03 6.15 -12.46
C PHE A 36 14.11 5.77 -10.98
N LEU A 37 15.30 5.81 -10.37
CA LEU A 37 15.52 5.30 -9.02
C LEU A 37 15.12 6.31 -7.94
N VAL A 38 15.28 7.61 -8.18
CA VAL A 38 14.90 8.66 -7.21
C VAL A 38 13.38 8.62 -6.93
N PRO A 39 12.48 8.60 -7.94
CA PRO A 39 11.05 8.46 -7.67
C PRO A 39 10.70 7.17 -6.92
N VAL A 40 11.37 6.05 -7.23
CA VAL A 40 11.16 4.78 -6.53
C VAL A 40 11.56 4.90 -5.05
N LEU A 41 12.74 5.46 -4.76
CA LEU A 41 13.20 5.68 -3.39
C LEU A 41 12.30 6.66 -2.62
N LEU A 42 11.80 7.70 -3.28
CA LEU A 42 10.84 8.64 -2.69
C LEU A 42 9.45 8.01 -2.49
N SER A 43 9.05 7.08 -3.37
CA SER A 43 7.78 6.34 -3.25
C SER A 43 7.77 5.34 -2.10
N GLN A 44 8.95 4.88 -1.65
CA GLN A 44 9.09 4.03 -0.47
C GLN A 44 8.93 4.79 0.86
N GLY A 45 8.50 6.05 0.83
CA GLY A 45 8.02 6.81 1.98
C GLY A 45 6.70 6.27 2.55
N GLY A 46 6.65 4.98 2.87
CA GLY A 46 5.64 4.36 3.74
C GLY A 46 5.89 4.75 5.19
N GLY A 47 5.73 6.04 5.49
CA GLY A 47 5.69 6.51 6.86
C GLY A 47 4.50 5.90 7.58
N VAL A 48 4.64 5.71 8.90
CA VAL A 48 3.53 5.32 9.76
C VAL A 48 2.38 6.30 9.55
N ARG A 49 1.22 5.81 9.09
CA ARG A 49 0.04 6.66 8.86
C ARG A 49 -0.80 6.73 10.10
N ARG A 50 -0.93 7.93 10.65
CA ARG A 50 -1.85 8.25 11.74
C ARG A 50 -3.25 8.34 11.17
N LEU A 51 -4.09 7.43 11.64
CA LEU A 51 -5.48 7.33 11.26
C LEU A 51 -6.38 7.61 12.45
N VAL A 52 -7.50 8.27 12.17
CA VAL A 52 -8.62 8.38 13.10
C VAL A 52 -9.73 7.44 12.63
N VAL A 53 -10.29 6.66 13.55
CA VAL A 53 -11.43 5.78 13.27
C VAL A 53 -12.71 6.50 13.73
N VAL A 54 -13.60 6.79 12.79
CA VAL A 54 -14.93 7.32 13.07
C VAL A 54 -15.89 6.15 13.16
N ASP A 55 -16.38 5.88 14.36
CA ASP A 55 -17.21 4.73 14.67
C ASP A 55 -18.69 5.12 14.71
N ARG A 56 -19.45 4.73 13.69
CA ARG A 56 -20.92 4.79 13.63
C ARG A 56 -21.57 3.42 13.77
N THR A 57 -20.81 2.43 14.22
CA THR A 57 -21.36 1.09 14.42
C THR A 57 -22.10 1.02 15.74
N THR A 58 -23.12 0.17 15.78
CA THR A 58 -23.92 -0.07 17.01
C THR A 58 -23.26 -1.07 17.96
N THR A 59 -22.08 -1.58 17.62
CA THR A 59 -21.42 -2.70 18.29
C THR A 59 -19.97 -2.37 18.68
N ALA A 60 -19.27 -3.28 19.35
CA ALA A 60 -17.84 -3.14 19.66
C ALA A 60 -16.91 -3.25 18.42
N PHE A 61 -17.49 -3.31 17.22
CA PHE A 61 -16.78 -3.52 15.97
C PHE A 61 -15.72 -2.45 15.68
N GLY A 62 -16.05 -1.16 15.85
CA GLY A 62 -15.07 -0.10 15.60
C GLY A 62 -13.88 -0.14 16.56
N ALA A 63 -14.06 -0.64 17.79
CA ALA A 63 -12.96 -0.87 18.73
C ALA A 63 -12.07 -2.04 18.28
N ALA A 64 -12.65 -3.14 17.79
CA ALA A 64 -11.90 -4.27 17.24
C ALA A 64 -11.09 -3.88 15.99
N VAL A 65 -11.67 -3.04 15.12
CA VAL A 65 -10.99 -2.48 13.95
C VAL A 65 -9.81 -1.60 14.37
N ALA A 66 -10.02 -0.68 15.30
CA ALA A 66 -8.96 0.20 15.80
C ALA A 66 -7.79 -0.61 16.39
N ALA A 67 -8.07 -1.58 17.26
CA ALA A 67 -7.05 -2.44 17.84
C ALA A 67 -6.29 -3.25 16.77
N ARG A 68 -7.01 -3.76 15.76
CA ARG A 68 -6.38 -4.55 14.70
C ARG A 68 -5.52 -3.70 13.77
N LEU A 69 -5.93 -2.48 13.46
CA LEU A 69 -5.15 -1.54 12.66
C LEU A 69 -3.87 -1.11 13.37
N ASP A 70 -3.93 -0.85 14.68
CA ASP A 70 -2.76 -0.46 15.46
C ASP A 70 -1.70 -1.58 15.57
N SER A 71 -2.14 -2.84 15.51
CA SER A 71 -1.25 -4.00 15.41
C SER A 71 -0.65 -4.24 14.01
N THR A 72 -1.15 -3.55 12.98
CA THR A 72 -0.71 -3.72 11.58
C THR A 72 0.39 -2.72 11.26
N ARG A 73 1.57 -3.22 10.85
CA ARG A 73 2.67 -2.35 10.40
C ARG A 73 2.20 -1.40 9.30
N GLY A 74 2.49 -0.10 9.47
CA GLY A 74 2.15 0.96 8.52
C GLY A 74 1.03 1.88 8.98
N PHE A 75 0.24 1.47 9.98
CA PHE A 75 -0.83 2.30 10.55
C PHE A 75 -0.62 2.51 12.05
N VAL A 76 -1.01 3.69 12.54
CA VAL A 76 -1.16 4.00 13.97
C VAL A 76 -2.52 4.65 14.15
N VAL A 77 -3.33 4.10 15.06
CA VAL A 77 -4.65 4.66 15.33
C VAL A 77 -4.52 5.71 16.44
N VAL A 78 -4.66 6.98 16.09
CA VAL A 78 -4.48 8.10 17.04
C VAL A 78 -5.72 8.34 17.89
N GLY A 79 -6.88 7.90 17.41
CA GLY A 79 -8.10 8.00 18.17
C GLY A 79 -9.28 7.31 17.51
N ARG A 80 -10.26 6.97 18.34
CA ARG A 80 -11.59 6.54 17.92
C ARG A 80 -12.59 7.58 18.37
N ILE A 81 -13.37 8.11 17.43
CA ILE A 81 -14.37 9.15 17.69
C ILE A 81 -15.74 8.58 17.31
N PRO A 82 -16.78 8.73 18.15
CA PRO A 82 -18.14 8.37 17.75
C PRO A 82 -18.57 9.27 16.58
N GLY A 83 -19.24 8.69 15.59
CA GLY A 83 -19.70 9.49 14.46
C GLY A 83 -20.85 10.41 14.85
N ALA A 84 -20.57 11.72 14.84
CA ALA A 84 -21.55 12.79 15.02
C ALA A 84 -21.57 13.71 13.79
N PRO A 85 -22.62 14.52 13.59
CA PRO A 85 -22.64 15.54 12.54
C PRO A 85 -21.43 16.48 12.66
N GLY A 86 -20.79 16.82 11.53
CA GLY A 86 -19.64 17.75 11.48
C GLY A 86 -18.27 17.17 11.87
N VAL A 87 -18.20 15.93 12.38
CA VAL A 87 -16.91 15.27 12.69
C VAL A 87 -16.05 15.10 11.43
N GLU A 88 -16.69 14.79 10.30
CA GLU A 88 -16.00 14.60 9.02
C GLU A 88 -15.31 15.87 8.54
N ASP A 89 -16.00 17.02 8.63
CA ASP A 89 -15.46 18.30 8.20
C ASP A 89 -14.29 18.72 9.09
N SER A 90 -14.42 18.48 10.40
CA SER A 90 -13.33 18.72 11.36
C SER A 90 -12.11 17.87 11.05
N LEU A 91 -12.30 16.56 10.80
CA LEU A 91 -11.21 15.65 10.44
C LEU A 91 -10.62 15.95 9.06
N ALA A 92 -11.43 16.40 8.10
CA ALA A 92 -10.94 16.88 6.81
C ALA A 92 -10.04 18.10 6.97
N GLY A 93 -10.36 19.00 7.91
CA GLY A 93 -9.49 20.11 8.32
C GLY A 93 -8.16 19.62 8.91
N GLU A 94 -8.19 18.63 9.79
CA GLU A 94 -6.99 18.02 10.40
C GLU A 94 -6.10 17.29 9.36
N VAL A 95 -6.70 16.60 8.39
CA VAL A 95 -5.99 15.99 7.25
C VAL A 95 -5.33 17.06 6.39
N SER A 96 -6.05 18.15 6.10
CA SER A 96 -5.53 19.28 5.32
C SER A 96 -4.37 19.99 6.04
N ALA A 97 -4.46 20.09 7.37
CA ALA A 97 -3.41 20.61 8.24
C ALA A 97 -2.23 19.62 8.44
N ARG A 98 -2.26 18.43 7.82
CA ARG A 98 -1.25 17.36 7.94
C ARG A 98 -1.00 16.90 9.38
N ARG A 99 -2.00 17.04 10.26
CA ARG A 99 -1.95 16.57 11.64
C ARG A 99 -2.29 15.08 11.75
N ILE A 100 -3.08 14.59 10.81
CA ILE A 100 -3.37 13.17 10.57
C ILE A 100 -3.25 12.90 9.07
N GLU A 101 -2.94 11.65 8.70
CA GLU A 101 -2.79 11.29 7.29
C GLU A 101 -4.13 10.88 6.66
N GLY A 102 -5.10 10.44 7.47
CA GLY A 102 -6.45 10.14 7.03
C GLY A 102 -7.39 9.70 8.17
N PHE A 103 -8.62 9.40 7.81
CA PHE A 103 -9.62 8.83 8.70
C PHE A 103 -10.48 7.78 8.00
N LEU A 104 -10.96 6.83 8.79
CA LEU A 104 -11.79 5.72 8.33
C LEU A 104 -13.20 5.86 8.91
N LEU A 105 -14.20 5.81 8.05
CA LEU A 105 -15.61 5.88 8.40
C LEU A 105 -16.17 4.46 8.46
N LEU A 106 -16.52 4.02 9.67
CA LEU A 106 -17.10 2.73 9.93
C LEU A 106 -18.58 2.88 10.26
N SER A 107 -19.42 2.13 9.56
CA SER A 107 -20.86 2.02 9.80
C SER A 107 -21.27 0.56 9.72
N ASP A 108 -22.48 0.26 10.20
CA ASP A 108 -23.02 -1.11 10.14
C ASP A 108 -23.13 -1.63 8.69
N SER A 109 -23.13 -0.74 7.69
CA SER A 109 -23.03 -1.08 6.26
C SER A 109 -21.80 -1.91 5.90
N LEU A 110 -20.70 -1.82 6.66
CA LEU A 110 -19.52 -2.67 6.41
C LEU A 110 -19.83 -4.14 6.71
N LEU A 111 -20.70 -4.40 7.67
CA LEU A 111 -21.07 -5.76 8.07
C LEU A 111 -22.21 -6.31 7.21
N ASP A 112 -23.07 -5.43 6.71
CA ASP A 112 -24.23 -5.81 5.89
C ASP A 112 -23.91 -5.85 4.38
N ALA A 113 -23.24 -4.82 3.87
CA ALA A 113 -22.95 -4.60 2.45
C ALA A 113 -21.45 -4.69 2.10
N GLY A 114 -20.55 -4.76 3.07
CA GLY A 114 -19.11 -4.82 2.83
C GLY A 114 -18.48 -3.48 2.46
N THR A 115 -19.15 -2.36 2.71
CA THR A 115 -18.71 -1.02 2.32
C THR A 115 -18.21 -0.21 3.51
N ALA A 116 -17.03 0.39 3.35
CA ALA A 116 -16.45 1.37 4.27
C ALA A 116 -15.79 2.49 3.47
N GLU A 117 -15.71 3.68 4.06
CA GLU A 117 -15.15 4.85 3.40
C GLU A 117 -13.84 5.26 4.08
N TYR A 118 -12.81 5.46 3.27
CA TYR A 118 -11.49 5.91 3.71
C TYR A 118 -11.18 7.24 3.05
N ARG A 119 -10.89 8.27 3.86
CA ARG A 119 -10.53 9.61 3.38
C ARG A 119 -9.13 9.97 3.89
N ALA A 120 -8.22 10.32 2.98
CA ALA A 120 -6.83 10.59 3.32
C ALA A 120 -6.21 11.68 2.42
N SER A 121 -5.12 12.27 2.88
CA SER A 121 -4.34 13.27 2.11
C SER A 121 -3.66 12.67 0.89
N ASN A 122 -3.40 11.35 0.90
CA ASN A 122 -2.88 10.59 -0.23
C ASN A 122 -3.60 9.24 -0.35
N VAL A 123 -4.66 9.21 -1.15
CA VAL A 123 -5.49 8.01 -1.41
C VAL A 123 -4.87 7.11 -2.50
N SER A 124 -3.81 7.60 -3.19
CA SER A 124 -3.23 6.94 -4.37
C SER A 124 -2.31 5.76 -4.05
N SER A 125 -2.02 5.49 -2.78
CA SER A 125 -1.27 4.30 -2.38
C SER A 125 -2.16 3.07 -2.42
N LEU A 126 -2.13 2.36 -3.57
CA LEU A 126 -2.85 1.11 -3.78
C LEU A 126 -2.56 0.07 -2.68
N ASP A 127 -1.32 0.05 -2.17
CA ASP A 127 -0.89 -0.87 -1.11
C ASP A 127 -1.65 -0.66 0.19
N ASP A 128 -1.82 0.59 0.63
CA ASP A 128 -2.53 0.90 1.86
C ASP A 128 -4.01 0.60 1.79
N VAL A 129 -4.65 0.92 0.66
CA VAL A 129 -6.06 0.57 0.44
C VAL A 129 -6.22 -0.94 0.46
N GLY A 130 -5.27 -1.68 -0.12
CA GLY A 130 -5.23 -3.15 -0.05
C GLY A 130 -5.11 -3.66 1.40
N LEU A 131 -4.16 -3.13 2.16
CA LEU A 131 -3.92 -3.52 3.55
C LEU A 131 -5.08 -3.18 4.48
N LEU A 132 -5.69 -2.00 4.31
CA LEU A 132 -6.93 -1.61 5.00
C LEU A 132 -8.06 -2.58 4.66
N ARG A 133 -8.30 -2.87 3.38
CA ARG A 133 -9.35 -3.81 2.94
C ARG A 133 -9.17 -5.20 3.53
N GLU A 134 -7.95 -5.74 3.51
CA GLU A 134 -7.65 -7.05 4.10
C GLU A 134 -7.87 -7.06 5.62
N THR A 135 -7.46 -5.98 6.29
CA THR A 135 -7.63 -5.85 7.74
C THR A 135 -9.10 -5.74 8.13
N LEU A 136 -9.86 -4.86 7.46
CA LEU A 136 -11.30 -4.70 7.68
C LEU A 136 -12.07 -5.97 7.34
N GLY A 137 -11.72 -6.64 6.23
CA GLY A 137 -12.36 -7.88 5.81
C GLY A 137 -12.27 -8.97 6.88
N ARG A 138 -11.08 -9.17 7.47
CA ARG A 138 -10.89 -10.17 8.55
C ARG A 138 -11.68 -9.84 9.82
N VAL A 139 -11.73 -8.56 10.22
CA VAL A 139 -12.49 -8.16 11.41
C VAL A 139 -14.00 -8.25 11.14
N ALA A 140 -14.45 -7.87 9.95
CA ALA A 140 -15.85 -7.97 9.53
C ALA A 140 -16.32 -9.42 9.42
N GLU A 141 -15.49 -10.32 8.88
CA GLU A 141 -15.78 -11.76 8.82
C GLU A 141 -16.03 -12.33 10.20
N ASN A 142 -15.12 -12.09 11.16
CA ASN A 142 -15.28 -12.55 12.53
C ASN A 142 -16.56 -11.99 13.18
N ALA A 143 -16.82 -10.70 13.02
CA ALA A 143 -18.01 -10.06 13.56
C ALA A 143 -19.32 -10.62 12.95
N ARG A 144 -19.31 -10.95 11.65
CA ARG A 144 -20.47 -11.59 10.97
C ARG A 144 -20.68 -13.02 11.44
N LEU A 145 -19.62 -13.79 11.64
CA LEU A 145 -19.70 -15.14 12.19
C LEU A 145 -20.30 -15.12 13.60
N GLU A 146 -19.83 -14.22 14.46
CA GLU A 146 -20.36 -14.04 15.82
C GLU A 146 -21.85 -13.65 15.81
N ARG A 147 -22.24 -12.70 14.94
CA ARG A 147 -23.66 -12.34 14.75
C ARG A 147 -24.52 -13.51 14.26
N ALA A 148 -23.95 -14.42 13.48
CA ALA A 148 -24.61 -15.63 13.03
C ALA A 148 -24.60 -16.77 14.07
N GLY A 149 -24.06 -16.53 15.27
CA GLY A 149 -23.93 -17.55 16.32
C GLY A 149 -22.83 -18.58 16.04
N VAL A 150 -21.98 -18.34 15.04
CA VAL A 150 -20.86 -19.20 14.67
C VAL A 150 -19.61 -18.73 15.40
N ASN A 151 -18.94 -19.63 16.12
CA ASN A 151 -17.67 -19.29 16.78
C ASN A 151 -16.55 -19.14 15.73
N PRO A 152 -15.95 -17.95 15.55
CA PRO A 152 -14.91 -17.74 14.54
C PRO A 152 -13.68 -18.63 14.74
N ARG A 153 -13.40 -19.03 15.99
CA ARG A 153 -12.26 -19.92 16.30
C ARG A 153 -12.45 -21.31 15.72
N VAL A 154 -13.68 -21.82 15.69
CA VAL A 154 -14.00 -23.13 15.11
C VAL A 154 -13.82 -23.07 13.59
N VAL A 155 -14.28 -21.99 12.96
CA VAL A 155 -14.07 -21.77 11.51
C VAL A 155 -12.58 -21.69 11.18
N ALA A 156 -11.82 -20.89 11.92
CA ALA A 156 -10.38 -20.75 11.71
C ALA A 156 -9.62 -22.07 11.90
N GLN A 157 -10.05 -22.94 12.82
CA GLN A 157 -9.49 -24.28 13.00
C GLN A 157 -9.86 -25.25 11.87
N ALA A 158 -11.07 -25.10 11.31
CA ALA A 158 -11.55 -25.92 10.19
C ALA A 158 -10.93 -25.52 8.84
N GLN A 159 -10.42 -24.29 8.70
CA GLN A 159 -9.75 -23.83 7.49
C GLN A 159 -8.38 -24.52 7.31
N LEU A 160 -8.33 -25.51 6.42
CA LEU A 160 -7.07 -26.16 6.04
C LEU A 160 -6.38 -25.35 4.91
N ARG A 161 -5.12 -24.95 5.12
CA ARG A 161 -4.30 -24.42 4.01
C ARG A 161 -3.82 -25.57 3.14
N VAL A 162 -4.36 -25.69 1.94
CA VAL A 162 -3.91 -26.68 0.96
C VAL A 162 -2.61 -26.21 0.32
N SER A 163 -1.52 -26.94 0.55
CA SER A 163 -0.26 -26.76 -0.17
C SER A 163 -0.21 -27.73 -1.35
N LEU A 164 -0.05 -27.21 -2.56
CA LEU A 164 0.15 -28.02 -3.76
C LEU A 164 1.63 -28.34 -3.92
N GLN A 165 1.96 -29.62 -4.05
CA GLN A 165 3.28 -30.05 -4.52
C GLN A 165 3.21 -30.26 -6.03
N THR A 166 4.01 -29.51 -6.78
CA THR A 166 4.01 -29.56 -8.25
C THR A 166 5.23 -30.30 -8.74
N ASN A 167 5.02 -31.47 -9.33
CA ASN A 167 6.09 -32.28 -9.94
C ASN A 167 6.01 -32.18 -11.47
N LYS A 168 7.13 -31.88 -12.12
CA LYS A 168 7.23 -31.80 -13.58
C LYS A 168 7.48 -33.20 -14.17
N ILE A 169 6.65 -33.63 -15.11
CA ILE A 169 6.87 -34.87 -15.86
C ILE A 169 7.80 -34.56 -17.05
N THR A 170 8.94 -35.24 -17.12
CA THR A 170 9.85 -35.20 -18.29
C THR A 170 9.69 -36.50 -19.08
N ARG A 171 9.49 -36.40 -20.41
CA ARG A 171 9.54 -37.58 -21.28
C ARG A 171 11.00 -38.03 -21.44
N GLY A 172 11.24 -39.33 -21.22
CA GLY A 172 12.52 -39.99 -21.48
C GLY A 172 12.83 -40.12 -22.96
#